data_AF-A0A2M7RYL0-F1
#
_entry.id   AF-A0A2M7RYL0-F1
#
_cell.length_a   1.000
_cell.length_b   1.000
_cell.length_c   1.000
_cell.angle_alpha   90.00
_cell.angle_beta   90.00
_cell.angle_gamma   90.00
#
_symmetry.space_group_name_H-M   'P 1'
#
loop_
_entity.id
_entity.type
_entity.pdbx_description
1 polymer ?
#
loop_
_entity_poly.entity_id
_entity_poly.type
_entity_poly.pdbx_seq_one_letter_code
_entity_poly.pdbx_strand_id
1 'polypeptide(L)' 'MPELTQVANTFSEWFTEIINYWRYPISNGVTEGKINKIRVIQRKAYHYPNFHALRYNVLKSEL' A
#
# COMPACT_ATOMS: atom_id res chain seq x y z
N MET A 1 27.31 -5.36 9.92
CA MET A 1 26.25 -4.42 9.46
C MET A 1 24.88 -5.07 9.71
N PRO A 2 24.28 -4.91 10.91
CA PRO A 2 23.00 -5.56 11.25
C PRO A 2 21.85 -5.23 10.28
N GLU A 3 21.83 -3.99 9.76
CA GLU A 3 20.83 -3.54 8.77
C GLU A 3 20.87 -4.37 7.48
N LEU A 4 22.06 -4.70 6.98
CA LEU A 4 22.20 -5.53 5.77
C LEU A 4 21.76 -6.97 6.02
N THR A 5 21.93 -7.47 7.25
CA THR A 5 21.47 -8.81 7.62
C THR A 5 19.95 -8.88 7.65
N GLN A 6 19.28 -7.85 8.19
CA GLN A 6 17.83 -7.76 8.19
C GLN A 6 17.27 -7.71 6.76
N VAL A 7 17.86 -6.89 5.88
CA VAL A 7 17.47 -6.81 4.47
C VAL A 7 17.63 -8.16 3.76
N ALA A 8 18.76 -8.85 3.96
CA ALA A 8 19.00 -10.17 3.38
C ALA A 8 17.98 -11.22 3.85
N ASN A 9 17.60 -11.18 5.14
CA ASN A 9 16.56 -12.06 5.69
C ASN A 9 15.20 -11.77 5.04
N THR A 10 14.81 -10.51 4.92
CA THR A 10 13.57 -10.13 4.22
C THR A 10 13.56 -10.60 2.77
N PHE A 11 14.67 -10.46 2.02
CA PHE A 11 14.74 -10.98 0.66
C PHE A 11 14.60 -12.50 0.59
N SER A 12 15.18 -13.21 1.56
CA SER A 12 15.09 -14.67 1.63
C SER A 12 13.67 -15.13 1.97
N GLU A 13 13.00 -14.46 2.89
CA GLU A 13 11.60 -14.74 3.28
C GLU A 13 10.61 -14.54 2.13
N TRP A 14 10.82 -13.51 1.31
CA TRP A 14 9.91 -13.12 0.21
C TRP A 14 10.35 -13.61 -1.18
N PHE A 15 11.36 -14.47 -1.24
CA PHE A 15 12.00 -14.88 -2.51
C PHE A 15 10.99 -15.50 -3.49
N THR A 16 10.09 -16.35 -2.98
CA THR A 16 9.09 -17.05 -3.79
C THR A 16 8.11 -16.07 -4.45
N GLU A 17 7.62 -15.09 -3.69
CA GLU A 17 6.69 -14.05 -4.14
C GLU A 17 7.36 -13.14 -5.17
N ILE A 18 8.62 -12.76 -4.93
CA ILE A 18 9.43 -11.96 -5.87
C ILE A 18 9.60 -12.68 -7.20
N ILE A 19 9.90 -13.99 -7.18
CA ILE A 19 10.02 -14.77 -8.42
C ILE A 19 8.67 -14.94 -9.11
N ASN A 20 7.59 -15.17 -8.35
CA ASN A 20 6.23 -15.28 -8.89
C ASN A 20 5.79 -14.01 -9.63
N TYR A 21 6.26 -12.83 -9.23
CA TYR A 21 5.97 -11.58 -9.95
C TYR A 21 6.38 -11.62 -11.43
N TRP A 22 7.45 -12.33 -11.79
CA TRP A 22 7.89 -12.46 -13.18
C TRP A 22 7.02 -13.40 -14.00
N ARG A 23 6.32 -14.32 -13.35
CA ARG A 23 5.46 -15.33 -13.98
C ARG A 23 4.03 -14.82 -14.17
N TYR A 24 3.54 -13.99 -13.25
CA TYR A 24 2.19 -13.46 -13.27
C TYR A 24 2.20 -11.97 -13.58
N PRO A 25 1.47 -11.47 -14.60
CA PRO A 25 1.37 -10.05 -14.91
C PRO A 25 0.43 -9.31 -13.93
N ILE A 26 0.53 -9.60 -12.64
CA ILE A 26 -0.27 -8.98 -11.59
C ILE A 26 0.51 -7.79 -11.08
N SER A 27 0.10 -6.59 -11.48
CA SER A 27 0.66 -5.36 -10.92
C SER A 27 -0.05 -4.99 -9.62
N ASN A 28 0.71 -4.53 -8.63
CA ASN A 28 0.16 -3.93 -7.42
C ASN A 28 -0.44 -2.53 -7.67
N GLY A 29 -0.48 -2.07 -8.94
CA GLY A 29 -0.86 -0.72 -9.32
C GLY A 29 -2.28 -0.32 -8.90
N VAL A 30 -3.22 -1.28 -8.90
CA VAL A 30 -4.59 -1.04 -8.42
C VAL A 30 -4.60 -0.75 -6.92
N THR A 31 -3.90 -1.57 -6.13
CA THR A 31 -3.79 -1.39 -4.67
C THR A 31 -3.05 -0.10 -4.33
N GLU A 32 -1.93 0.17 -5.00
CA GLU A 32 -1.14 1.39 -4.82
C GLU A 32 -1.93 2.64 -5.21
N GLY A 33 -2.71 2.58 -6.28
CA GLY A 33 -3.61 3.65 -6.69
C GLY A 33 -4.63 3.98 -5.60
N LYS A 34 -5.26 2.95 -5.01
CA LYS A 34 -6.20 3.11 -3.89
C LYS A 34 -5.51 3.70 -2.66
N ILE A 35 -4.36 3.16 -2.26
CA ILE A 35 -3.59 3.66 -1.11
C ILE A 35 -3.17 5.12 -1.31
N ASN A 36 -2.69 5.47 -2.50
CA ASN A 36 -2.28 6.84 -2.82
C ASN A 36 -3.46 7.81 -2.75
N LYS A 37 -4.63 7.43 -3.28
CA LYS A 37 -5.86 8.22 -3.19
C LYS A 37 -6.27 8.44 -1.73
N ILE A 38 -6.28 7.39 -0.91
CA ILE A 38 -6.57 7.49 0.54
C ILE A 38 -5.60 8.45 1.21
N ARG A 39 -4.30 8.35 0.91
CA ARG A 39 -3.27 9.24 1.48
C ARG A 39 -3.48 10.70 1.07
N VAL A 40 -3.92 10.96 -0.17
CA VAL A 40 -4.29 12.32 -0.63
C VAL A 40 -5.50 12.84 0.14
N ILE A 41 -6.54 12.01 0.34
CA ILE A 41 -7.73 12.38 1.11
C ILE A 41 -7.35 12.70 2.56
N GLN A 42 -6.51 11.88 3.18
CA GLN A 42 -5.99 12.12 4.53
C GLN A 42 -5.18 13.42 4.63
N ARG A 43 -4.36 13.76 3.61
CA ARG A 43 -3.59 15.02 3.59
C ARG A 43 -4.47 16.26 3.41
N LYS A 44 -5.55 16.16 2.62
CA LYS A 44 -6.50 17.27 2.41
C LYS A 44 -7.41 17.47 3.61
N ALA A 45 -7.69 16.41 4.34
CA ALA A 45 -8.53 16.44 5.52
C ALA A 45 -7.70 16.60 6.78
N TYR A 46 -7.37 17.85 7.10
CA TYR A 46 -6.84 18.17 8.42
C TYR A 46 -7.86 17.76 9.49
N HIS A 47 -7.54 16.69 10.23
CA HIS A 47 -8.31 16.13 11.35
C HIS A 47 -9.67 15.50 10.99
N TYR A 48 -9.68 14.38 10.25
CA TYR A 48 -10.83 13.46 10.39
C TYR A 48 -10.76 12.79 11.77
N PRO A 49 -11.71 13.06 12.69
CA PRO A 49 -11.64 12.57 14.06
C PRO A 49 -11.96 11.07 14.15
N ASN A 50 -12.53 10.48 13.10
CA ASN A 50 -12.95 9.09 13.09
C ASN A 50 -12.75 8.42 11.71
N PHE A 51 -12.56 7.11 11.72
CA PHE A 51 -12.41 6.30 10.51
C PHE A 51 -13.65 6.36 9.61
N HIS A 52 -14.84 6.57 10.18
CA HIS A 52 -16.09 6.63 9.44
C HIS A 52 -16.12 7.81 8.45
N ALA A 53 -15.63 8.98 8.87
CA ALA A 53 -15.51 10.16 8.01
C ALA A 53 -14.48 9.93 6.89
N LEU A 54 -13.34 9.30 7.19
CA LEU A 54 -12.36 8.93 6.17
C LEU A 54 -12.99 7.95 5.15
N ARG A 55 -13.65 6.89 5.62
CA ARG A 55 -14.30 5.89 4.78
C ARG A 55 -15.37 6.51 3.88
N TYR A 56 -16.21 7.39 4.41
CA TYR A 56 -17.23 8.09 3.63
C TYR A 56 -16.60 8.89 2.47
N ASN A 57 -15.52 9.63 2.73
CA ASN A 57 -14.86 10.44 1.71
C ASN A 57 -14.12 9.58 0.66
N VAL A 58 -13.55 8.45 1.07
CA VAL A 58 -12.97 7.47 0.14
C VAL A 58 -14.05 6.90 -0.79
N LEU A 59 -15.16 6.41 -0.24
CA LEU A 59 -16.26 5.85 -1.04
C LEU A 59 -16.89 6.90 -1.96
N LYS A 60 -17.09 8.13 -1.47
CA LYS A 60 -17.58 9.25 -2.29
C LYS A 60 -16.65 9.57 -3.47
N SER A 61 -15.34 9.36 -3.32
CA SER A 61 -14.36 9.61 -4.39
C SER A 61 -14.20 8.48 -5.42
N GLU A 62 -14.93 7.38 -5.22
CA GLU A 62 -14.98 6.22 -6.11
C GLU A 62 -16.31 6.12 -6.88
N LEU A 63 -17.32 6.92 -6.51
CA LEU A 63 -18.55 7.18 -7.26
C LEU A 63 -18.31 8.27 -8.31
#